data_AF-A0A966W2W8-F1
#
_entry.id   AF-A0A966W2W8-F1
#
_cell.length_a   1.000
_cell.length_b   1.000
_cell.length_c   1.000
_cell.angle_alpha   90.00
_cell.angle_beta   90.00
_cell.angle_gamma   90.00
#
_symmetry.space_group_name_H-M   'P 1'
#
loop_
_entity.id
_entity.type
_entity.pdbx_description
1 polymer ?
#
loop_
_entity_poly.entity_id
_entity_poly.type
_entity_poly.pdbx_seq_one_letter_code
_entity_poly.pdbx_strand_id
1 'polypeptide(L)'
;MCGIGINMQFSPEIAMYPATHLEAEGHKVEIEVLRDAFLAAFANWYERWINNGFAEVRESWQKDAYGIGGKATVRLPYDDITGTYEGIDSQGALLLTDEEGQKHTLMAGDVWFGSDKKI
;
A
#
# COMPACT_ATOMS: atom_id res chain seq x y z
N MET A 1 -11.26 -14.30 5.28
CA MET A 1 -11.03 -13.55 6.54
C MET A 1 -10.05 -12.44 6.26
N CYS A 2 -10.28 -11.23 6.78
CA CYS A 2 -9.39 -10.09 6.62
C CYS A 2 -8.95 -9.64 8.02
N GLY A 3 -7.65 -9.66 8.29
CA GLY A 3 -7.07 -9.13 9.52
C GLY A 3 -6.53 -7.74 9.26
N ILE A 4 -6.83 -6.79 10.14
CA ILE A 4 -6.43 -5.39 10.02
C ILE A 4 -5.81 -4.97 11.35
N GLY A 5 -4.55 -4.53 11.31
CA GLY A 5 -3.84 -3.97 12.46
C GLY A 5 -3.53 -2.50 12.21
N ILE A 6 -3.83 -1.65 13.20
CA ILE A 6 -3.52 -0.21 13.16
C ILE A 6 -2.74 0.14 14.43
N ASN A 7 -1.54 0.70 14.26
CA ASN A 7 -0.73 1.18 15.38
C ASN A 7 -1.32 2.51 15.89
N MET A 8 -1.83 2.55 17.12
CA MET A 8 -2.46 3.75 17.69
C MET A 8 -1.50 4.59 18.54
N GLN A 9 -1.01 4.02 19.64
CA GLN A 9 -0.17 4.71 20.65
C GLN A 9 1.28 4.24 20.66
N PHE A 10 1.56 3.13 19.99
CA PHE A 10 2.88 2.52 19.95
C PHE A 10 3.06 1.80 18.61
N SER A 11 4.27 1.87 18.07
CA SER A 11 4.72 1.07 16.95
C SER A 11 6.05 0.38 17.33
N PRO A 12 6.24 -0.89 16.95
CA PRO A 12 7.50 -1.57 17.21
C PRO A 12 8.62 -0.95 16.38
N GLU A 13 9.82 -0.87 16.97
CA GLU A 13 11.03 -0.57 16.20
C GLU A 13 11.44 -1.83 15.42
N ILE A 14 11.15 -1.82 14.12
CA ILE A 14 11.53 -2.89 13.20
C ILE A 14 12.54 -2.32 12.21
N ALA A 15 13.80 -2.74 12.33
CA ALA A 15 14.89 -2.22 11.50
C ALA A 15 14.67 -2.40 9.99
N MET A 16 13.94 -3.45 9.59
CA MET A 16 13.65 -3.75 8.18
C MET A 16 12.47 -2.95 7.62
N TYR A 17 11.57 -2.48 8.49
CA TYR A 17 10.32 -1.80 8.11
C TYR A 17 10.04 -0.68 9.12
N PRO A 18 10.49 0.55 8.85
CA PRO A 18 10.17 1.66 9.73
C PRO A 18 8.65 1.78 9.88
N ALA A 19 8.17 1.85 11.11
CA ALA A 19 6.76 1.88 11.44
C ALA A 19 6.42 3.08 12.33
N THR A 20 5.31 3.74 12.03
CA THR A 20 4.74 4.83 12.85
C THR A 20 3.43 4.37 13.51
N HIS A 21 2.88 5.24 14.35
CA HIS A 21 1.57 5.08 15.01
C HIS A 21 0.84 6.43 15.04
N LEU A 22 -0.49 6.41 15.15
CA LEU A 22 -1.33 7.61 15.03
C LEU A 22 -0.91 8.75 15.97
N GLU A 23 -0.59 8.45 17.23
CA GLU A 23 -0.19 9.48 18.21
C GLU A 23 1.13 10.18 17.83
N ALA A 24 2.11 9.47 17.25
CA ALA A 24 3.35 10.06 16.73
C ALA A 24 3.11 10.99 15.53
N GLU A 25 2.08 10.70 14.72
CA GLU A 25 1.63 11.57 13.62
C GLU A 25 0.70 12.70 14.09
N GLY A 26 0.54 12.88 15.41
CA GLY A 26 -0.28 13.97 16.00
C GLY A 26 -1.76 13.65 16.14
N HIS A 27 -2.17 12.39 15.95
CA HIS A 27 -3.56 11.94 16.03
C HIS A 27 -3.79 11.11 17.30
N LYS A 28 -4.22 11.77 18.37
CA LYS A 28 -4.67 11.09 19.59
C LYS A 28 -6.17 10.80 19.51
N VAL A 29 -6.54 9.53 19.35
CA VAL A 29 -7.92 9.08 19.15
C VAL A 29 -8.23 7.88 20.04
N GLU A 30 -9.44 7.84 20.60
CA GLU A 30 -9.94 6.68 21.35
C GLU A 30 -10.26 5.52 20.41
N ILE A 31 -10.07 4.29 20.90
CA ILE A 31 -10.18 3.08 20.06
C ILE A 31 -11.59 2.88 19.49
N GLU A 32 -12.64 3.19 20.25
CA GLU A 32 -14.02 3.10 19.79
C GLU A 32 -14.29 4.07 18.64
N VAL A 33 -13.74 5.29 18.72
CA VAL A 33 -13.90 6.32 17.68
C VAL A 33 -13.19 5.90 16.40
N LEU A 34 -11.95 5.42 16.50
CA LEU A 34 -11.20 4.90 15.35
C LEU A 34 -11.91 3.70 14.72
N ARG A 35 -12.35 2.73 15.54
CA ARG A 35 -13.04 1.53 15.09
C ARG A 35 -14.30 1.89 14.30
N ASP A 36 -15.16 2.73 14.87
CA ASP A 36 -16.45 3.03 14.27
C ASP A 36 -16.27 3.82 12.96
N ALA A 37 -15.35 4.79 12.94
CA ALA A 37 -14.99 5.54 11.73
C ALA A 37 -14.38 4.62 10.66
N PHE A 38 -13.46 3.75 11.03
CA PHE A 38 -12.82 2.80 10.12
C PHE A 38 -13.84 1.83 9.53
N LEU A 39 -14.70 1.22 10.35
CA LEU A 39 -15.70 0.26 9.89
C LEU A 39 -16.73 0.91 8.96
N ALA A 40 -17.16 2.13 9.26
CA ALA A 40 -18.07 2.88 8.38
C ALA A 40 -17.42 3.18 7.02
N ALA A 41 -16.16 3.65 7.01
CA ALA A 41 -15.42 3.92 5.79
C ALA A 41 -15.15 2.64 4.98
N PHE A 42 -14.75 1.56 5.65
CA PHE A 42 -14.51 0.26 5.03
C PHE A 42 -15.79 -0.30 4.40
N ALA A 43 -16.91 -0.29 5.13
CA ALA A 43 -18.20 -0.73 4.61
C ALA A 43 -18.61 0.06 3.37
N ASN A 44 -18.43 1.39 3.38
CA ASN A 44 -18.74 2.23 2.23
C ASN A 44 -17.91 1.85 0.99
N TRP A 45 -16.60 1.66 1.14
CA TRP A 45 -15.75 1.23 0.03
C TRP A 45 -16.06 -0.19 -0.44
N TYR A 46 -16.36 -1.09 0.49
CA TYR A 46 -16.75 -2.45 0.16
C TYR A 46 -18.06 -2.49 -0.65
N GLU A 47 -19.07 -1.71 -0.25
CA GLU A 47 -20.33 -1.59 -0.99
C GLU A 47 -20.12 -1.01 -2.39
N ARG A 48 -19.30 0.05 -2.53
CA ARG A 48 -18.94 0.59 -3.86
C ARG A 48 -18.28 -0.45 -4.73
N TRP A 49 -17.34 -1.21 -4.17
CA TRP A 49 -16.64 -2.25 -4.91
C TRP A 49 -17.58 -3.35 -5.40
N ILE A 50 -18.46 -3.85 -4.54
CA ILE A 50 -19.41 -4.92 -4.88
C ILE A 50 -20.44 -4.46 -5.91
N ASN A 51 -20.91 -3.21 -5.83
CA ASN A 51 -21.95 -2.70 -6.71
C ASN A 51 -21.42 -2.15 -8.04
N ASN A 52 -20.23 -1.53 -8.04
CA ASN A 52 -19.70 -0.78 -9.18
C ASN A 52 -18.45 -1.43 -9.81
N GLY A 53 -17.91 -2.48 -9.18
CA GLY A 53 -16.66 -3.11 -9.57
C GLY A 53 -15.42 -2.36 -9.10
N PHE A 54 -14.24 -2.84 -9.53
CA PHE A 54 -12.95 -2.40 -9.00
C PHE A 54 -12.46 -1.04 -9.54
N ALA A 55 -13.00 -0.57 -10.66
CA ALA A 55 -12.47 0.61 -11.34
C ALA A 55 -12.45 1.87 -10.46
N GLU A 56 -13.52 2.12 -9.70
CA GLU A 56 -13.62 3.27 -8.79
C GLU A 56 -12.60 3.18 -7.63
N VAL A 57 -12.47 1.99 -7.04
CA VAL A 57 -11.50 1.72 -5.96
C VAL A 57 -10.08 1.92 -6.48
N ARG A 58 -9.77 1.39 -7.66
CA ARG A 58 -8.47 1.55 -8.32
C ARG A 58 -8.13 3.00 -8.59
N GLU A 59 -9.10 3.78 -9.09
CA GLU A 59 -8.87 5.20 -9.36
C GLU A 59 -8.58 5.98 -8.09
N SER A 60 -9.36 5.76 -7.02
CA SER A 60 -9.11 6.39 -5.73
C SER A 60 -7.75 5.97 -5.16
N TRP A 61 -7.45 4.67 -5.18
CA TRP A 61 -6.20 4.14 -4.66
C TRP A 61 -4.98 4.73 -5.38
N GLN A 62 -5.01 4.83 -6.71
CA GLN A 62 -3.88 5.39 -7.48
C GLN A 62 -3.65 6.89 -7.24
N LYS A 63 -4.65 7.65 -6.77
CA LYS A 63 -4.47 9.06 -6.42
C LYS A 63 -3.64 9.24 -5.15
N ASP A 64 -3.80 8.32 -4.19
CA ASP A 64 -3.15 8.37 -2.88
C ASP A 64 -1.93 7.43 -2.78
N ALA A 65 -1.69 6.60 -3.80
CA ALA A 65 -0.61 5.63 -3.82
C ALA A 65 0.77 6.31 -3.82
N TYR A 66 1.59 5.94 -2.85
CA TYR A 66 2.96 6.41 -2.74
C TYR A 66 3.86 5.78 -3.82
N GLY A 67 4.83 6.55 -4.31
CA GLY A 67 5.92 6.06 -5.15
C GLY A 67 5.61 5.90 -6.63
N ILE A 68 4.38 6.17 -7.11
CA ILE A 68 4.05 6.12 -8.55
C ILE A 68 4.97 7.07 -9.33
N GLY A 69 5.51 6.58 -10.43
CA GLY A 69 6.50 7.26 -11.27
C GLY A 69 7.94 7.22 -10.72
N GLY A 70 8.13 6.68 -9.52
CA GLY A 70 9.44 6.52 -8.88
C GLY A 70 10.05 5.12 -9.07
N LYS A 71 11.30 4.96 -8.62
CA LYS A 71 11.99 3.66 -8.58
C LYS A 71 11.42 2.80 -7.46
N ALA A 72 11.05 1.57 -7.79
CA ALA A 72 10.65 0.55 -6.84
C ALA A 72 11.38 -0.77 -7.11
N THR A 73 11.55 -1.56 -6.04
CA THR A 73 12.01 -2.94 -6.10
C THR A 73 10.91 -3.84 -5.56
N VAL A 74 10.51 -4.83 -6.35
CA VAL A 74 9.54 -5.85 -5.94
C VAL A 74 10.29 -7.15 -5.68
N ARG A 75 10.24 -7.64 -4.44
CA ARG A 75 10.81 -8.94 -4.10
C ARG A 75 9.81 -10.05 -4.36
N LEU A 76 10.24 -11.04 -5.13
CA LEU A 76 9.52 -12.27 -5.41
C LEU A 76 10.24 -13.45 -4.72
N PRO A 77 9.62 -14.63 -4.62
CA PRO A 77 10.23 -15.77 -3.92
C PRO A 77 11.61 -16.21 -4.42
N TYR A 78 11.93 -15.92 -5.69
CA TYR A 78 13.16 -16.38 -6.34
C TYR A 78 13.97 -15.27 -7.01
N ASP A 79 13.42 -14.06 -7.15
CA ASP A 79 14.10 -12.95 -7.82
C ASP A 79 13.55 -11.58 -7.38
N ASP A 80 14.36 -10.54 -7.51
CA ASP A 80 13.99 -9.16 -7.20
C ASP A 80 13.94 -8.36 -8.51
N ILE A 81 12.81 -7.73 -8.80
CA ILE A 81 12.65 -6.91 -10.01
C ILE A 81 12.67 -5.45 -9.62
N THR A 82 13.55 -4.68 -10.25
CA THR A 82 13.70 -3.24 -9.99
C THR A 82 13.38 -2.44 -11.23
N GLY A 83 12.59 -1.37 -11.07
CA GLY A 83 12.18 -0.54 -12.18
C GLY A 83 11.36 0.68 -11.76
N THR A 84 10.76 1.34 -12.73
CA THR A 84 9.82 2.45 -12.52
C THR A 84 8.44 1.89 -12.21
N TYR A 85 7.88 2.25 -11.06
CA TYR A 85 6.54 1.86 -10.64
C TYR A 85 5.48 2.70 -11.35
N GLU A 86 4.63 2.08 -12.16
CA GLU A 86 3.62 2.76 -13.00
C GLU A 86 2.21 2.75 -12.37
N GLY A 87 2.05 2.20 -11.16
CA GLY A 87 0.75 2.02 -10.52
C GLY A 87 0.25 0.57 -10.62
N ILE A 88 -1.07 0.39 -10.60
CA ILE A 88 -1.71 -0.93 -10.70
C ILE A 88 -2.61 -1.00 -11.93
N ASP A 89 -2.75 -2.18 -12.53
CA ASP A 89 -3.66 -2.42 -13.66
C ASP A 89 -5.12 -2.64 -13.23
N SER A 90 -5.99 -2.96 -14.20
CA SER A 90 -7.42 -3.18 -13.95
C SER A 90 -7.74 -4.45 -13.16
N GLN A 91 -6.77 -5.35 -12.96
CA GLN A 91 -6.87 -6.53 -12.12
C GLN A 91 -6.19 -6.33 -10.75
N GLY A 92 -5.60 -5.16 -10.51
CA GLY A 92 -4.89 -4.84 -9.28
C GLY A 92 -3.43 -5.28 -9.25
N ALA A 93 -2.88 -5.73 -10.39
CA ALA A 93 -1.48 -6.13 -10.48
C ALA A 93 -0.57 -4.89 -10.54
N LEU A 94 0.56 -4.93 -9.86
CA LEU A 94 1.59 -3.89 -9.90
C LEU A 94 2.24 -3.86 -11.28
N LEU A 95 2.35 -2.65 -11.85
CA LEU A 95 3.02 -2.39 -13.12
C LEU A 95 4.41 -1.80 -12.87
N LEU A 96 5.43 -2.42 -13.44
CA LEU A 96 6.82 -2.00 -13.31
C LEU A 96 7.49 -2.02 -14.68
N THR A 97 8.26 -0.99 -15.02
CA THR A 97 9.13 -1.00 -16.21
C THR A 97 10.58 -0.98 -15.76
N ASP A 98 11.33 -2.04 -16.09
CA ASP A 98 12.74 -2.17 -15.68
C ASP A 98 13.69 -1.26 -16.47
N GLU A 99 14.98 -1.31 -16.14
CA GLU A 99 16.02 -0.50 -16.77
C GLU A 99 16.29 -0.90 -18.24
N GLU A 100 15.90 -2.10 -18.67
CA GLU A 100 15.95 -2.56 -20.06
C GLU A 100 14.70 -2.17 -20.86
N GLY A 101 13.71 -1.53 -20.20
CA GLY A 101 12.44 -1.13 -20.79
C GLY A 101 11.41 -2.25 -20.89
N GLN A 102 11.68 -3.41 -20.29
CA GLN A 102 10.72 -4.50 -20.20
C GLN A 102 9.66 -4.19 -19.14
N LYS A 103 8.40 -4.45 -19.52
CA LYS A 103 7.24 -4.28 -18.64
C LYS A 103 6.95 -5.56 -17.88
N HIS A 104 6.76 -5.42 -16.58
CA HIS A 104 6.42 -6.47 -15.64
C HIS A 104 5.05 -6.20 -15.02
N THR A 105 4.25 -7.25 -14.90
CA THR A 105 2.93 -7.22 -14.24
C THR A 105 2.94 -8.23 -13.12
N LEU A 106 2.89 -7.75 -11.88
CA LEU A 106 3.15 -8.54 -10.67
C LEU A 106 1.89 -8.60 -9.81
N MET A 107 1.30 -9.79 -9.69
CA MET A 107 0.06 -9.99 -8.93
C MET A 107 0.25 -9.87 -7.41
N ALA A 108 1.45 -10.19 -6.92
CA ALA A 108 1.81 -10.12 -5.51
C ALA A 108 3.33 -10.04 -5.37
N GLY A 109 3.78 -9.43 -4.28
CA GLY A 109 5.18 -9.28 -3.92
C GLY A 109 5.32 -8.19 -2.87
N ASP A 110 6.45 -8.19 -2.17
CA ASP A 110 6.78 -7.09 -1.26
C ASP A 110 7.42 -5.95 -2.06
N VAL A 111 7.08 -4.70 -1.75
CA VAL A 111 7.50 -3.54 -2.56
C VAL A 111 8.29 -2.57 -1.69
N TRP A 112 9.45 -2.15 -2.18
CA TRP A 112 10.30 -1.12 -1.58
C TRP A 112 10.41 0.06 -2.53
N PHE A 113 10.27 1.27 -1.99
CA PHE A 113 10.38 2.51 -2.74
C PHE A 113 11.67 3.24 -2.36
N GLY A 114 12.44 3.66 -3.36
CA GLY A 114 13.69 4.37 -3.14
C GLY A 114 14.81 3.52 -2.50
N SER A 115 15.98 4.12 -2.39
CA SER A 115 17.14 3.56 -1.71
C SER A 115 17.10 3.92 -0.23
N ASP A 116 16.30 3.21 0.57
CA ASP A 116 16.43 3.29 2.03
C ASP A 116 17.68 2.53 2.49
N LYS A 117 18.84 3.11 2.17
CA LYS A 117 20.08 2.94 2.94
C LYS A 117 20.29 4.21 3.77
N LYS A 118 19.56 4.33 4.87
CA LYS A 118 19.89 5.12 6.07
C LYS A 118 19.13 4.42 7.21
N ILE A 119 19.75 3.85 8.24
CA ILE A 119 20.95 4.21 9.00
C ILE A 119 21.79 2.95 9.27
#